data_AF-A0A414ZA11-F1
#
_entry.id   AF-A0A414ZA11-F1
#
_cell.length_a   1.000
_cell.length_b   1.000
_cell.length_c   1.000
_cell.angle_alpha   90.00
_cell.angle_beta   90.00
_cell.angle_gamma   90.00
#
_symmetry.space_group_name_H-M   'P 1'
#
loop_
_entity.id
_entity.type
_entity.pdbx_description
1 polymer ?
#
loop_
_entity_poly.entity_id
_entity_poly.type
_entity_poly.pdbx_seq_one_letter_code
_entity_poly.pdbx_strand_id
1 'polypeptide(L)'
;MKFKHYIFSSLLLAFTACSDDTPGSPEPEPEQPGTSVEKLVTINAGRTYQTIAGFGASDCWTPSYVGKYWTGSRDKITELLFSSEIQAGSPKGIGLSMWRVNLGGGSAGQGDASGITDKSRRAESYLTDNLELDWTRCEGQRYFLNRAKELGCESIVLFSNTPPVQYTYNGKGFSNRGSVSNLKTEHYTDFAAYMTDVAEHYITEGYPVTHISPVNEPQYNWDGGQEGSGWTNDEVAALARELDQALTERNLTTDILLGESGDWEYLYKTKDDANRSNVLSAFFTPGASSYVGNLSHVKNLICGHSYWTDGTWDGMRSVRRQVAQAAQKYNIDVWQSEWSMLGDNYSNTEFIGYDNATEMDIAFYMSKVIHNDLTVAGVSSWSYWTSMDVARWGHKNRFLLISLVPGGGIDDNNANIEQEGTFQPTATLWVLGNYSRFIRPGYQRINMTLTESLNFFGSAWIAPQKDKIVAVFTNMSNKNVRLSETHEGWSNEATSITTYTTTSNKNLTETTISGGESVILEAESVTTVVYNLK
;
A
#
# COMPACT_ATOMS: atom_id res chain seq x y z
N MET A 1 29.68 42.00 -45.22
CA MET A 1 30.45 41.17 -46.19
C MET A 1 31.89 41.07 -45.70
N LYS A 2 32.38 39.83 -45.53
CA LYS A 2 33.78 39.38 -45.35
C LYS A 2 34.51 39.61 -44.01
N PHE A 3 34.62 38.48 -43.31
CA PHE A 3 35.57 38.06 -42.28
C PHE A 3 37.05 38.40 -42.57
N LYS A 4 37.84 38.56 -41.50
CA LYS A 4 39.01 37.69 -41.22
C LYS A 4 39.52 37.89 -39.79
N HIS A 5 39.68 36.77 -39.07
CA HIS A 5 40.40 36.64 -37.81
C HIS A 5 41.91 36.61 -38.06
N TYR A 6 42.71 37.09 -37.10
CA TYR A 6 43.98 36.46 -36.72
C TYR A 6 44.23 36.63 -35.23
N ILE A 7 44.44 35.49 -34.57
CA ILE A 7 44.98 35.30 -33.22
C ILE A 7 46.50 35.33 -33.33
N PHE A 8 47.22 35.96 -32.39
CA PHE A 8 48.46 35.42 -31.83
C PHE A 8 48.79 36.08 -30.49
N SER A 9 49.48 35.29 -29.68
CA SER A 9 49.47 35.24 -28.22
C SER A 9 50.64 36.00 -27.56
N SER A 10 50.45 36.24 -26.25
CA SER A 10 51.45 36.26 -25.17
C SER A 10 52.48 37.40 -25.09
N LEU A 11 52.46 38.13 -23.96
CA LEU A 11 53.52 38.02 -22.94
C LEU A 11 53.13 38.70 -21.61
N LEU A 12 53.53 38.05 -20.52
CA LEU A 12 53.41 38.44 -19.12
C LEU A 12 53.98 39.85 -18.83
N LEU A 13 53.31 40.57 -17.93
CA LEU A 13 53.92 41.60 -17.08
C LEU A 13 53.56 41.29 -15.62
N ALA A 14 54.58 40.97 -14.84
CA ALA A 14 54.52 40.91 -13.38
C ALA A 14 54.73 42.32 -12.82
N PHE A 15 53.85 42.74 -11.92
CA PHE A 15 54.12 43.81 -10.96
C PHE A 15 53.76 43.29 -9.57
N THR A 16 54.79 43.20 -8.73
CA THR A 16 54.70 42.99 -7.28
C THR A 16 54.50 44.33 -6.58
N ALA A 17 53.54 44.42 -5.66
CA ALA A 17 53.57 45.38 -4.56
C ALA A 17 52.80 44.81 -3.36
N CYS A 18 53.34 45.05 -2.17
CA CYS A 18 53.11 44.34 -0.91
C CYS A 18 51.85 44.78 -0.13
N SER A 19 51.38 43.83 0.68
CA SER A 19 50.95 43.96 2.09
C SER A 19 49.83 44.93 2.45
N ASP A 20 48.70 44.37 2.89
CA ASP A 20 48.10 44.76 4.17
C ASP A 20 47.42 43.54 4.82
N ASP A 21 47.93 43.15 5.98
CA ASP A 21 47.41 42.09 6.84
C ASP A 21 46.06 42.49 7.43
N THR A 22 45.00 41.82 7.01
CA THR A 22 43.74 41.73 7.74
C THR A 22 43.53 40.25 8.05
N PRO A 23 43.12 39.83 9.27
CA PRO A 23 42.79 38.43 9.51
C PRO A 23 41.59 38.09 8.63
N GLY A 24 41.84 37.36 7.54
CA GLY A 24 40.79 36.82 6.70
C GLY A 24 39.85 36.01 7.58
N SER A 25 38.55 36.22 7.42
CA SER A 25 37.55 35.25 7.86
C SER A 25 37.99 33.87 7.35
N PRO A 26 37.84 32.79 8.13
CA PRO A 26 38.26 31.46 7.68
C PRO A 26 37.60 31.21 6.32
N GLU A 27 38.42 30.95 5.31
CA GLU A 27 37.93 30.45 4.03
C GLU A 27 37.02 29.25 4.32
N PRO A 28 35.88 29.10 3.61
CA PRO A 28 35.12 27.88 3.70
C PRO A 28 36.08 26.75 3.32
N GLU A 29 36.29 25.80 4.23
CA GLU A 29 37.00 24.57 3.89
C GLU A 29 36.33 23.97 2.64
N PRO A 30 37.11 23.50 1.66
CA PRO A 30 36.54 22.79 0.53
C PRO A 30 35.74 21.60 1.06
N GLU A 31 34.49 21.45 0.64
CA GLU A 31 33.64 20.33 1.04
C GLU A 31 34.36 19.00 0.81
N GLN A 32 34.69 18.33 1.91
CA GLN A 32 35.20 16.96 1.84
C GLN A 32 34.06 16.02 1.41
N PRO A 33 34.31 15.08 0.48
CA PRO A 33 33.38 13.99 0.25
C PRO A 33 33.38 13.08 1.50
N GLY A 34 32.25 13.00 2.23
CA GLY A 34 32.08 11.96 3.27
C GLY A 34 31.56 12.36 4.65
N THR A 35 30.93 13.53 4.86
CA THR A 35 30.36 13.86 6.19
C THR A 35 28.99 13.18 6.41
N SER A 36 29.00 12.00 7.04
CA SER A 36 27.79 11.37 7.57
C SER A 36 27.45 11.91 8.96
N VAL A 37 26.17 12.15 9.25
CA VAL A 37 25.69 12.45 10.62
C VAL A 37 25.49 11.14 11.37
N GLU A 38 26.06 11.03 12.57
CA GLU A 38 25.86 9.84 13.41
C GLU A 38 24.46 9.85 14.06
N LYS A 39 23.79 8.70 14.06
CA LYS A 39 22.53 8.47 14.77
C LYS A 39 22.64 7.21 15.62
N LEU A 40 22.33 7.35 16.90
CA LEU A 40 22.25 6.22 17.84
C LEU A 40 20.95 5.45 17.60
N VAL A 41 21.05 4.13 17.48
CA VAL A 41 19.89 3.24 17.30
C VAL A 41 20.04 2.00 18.18
N THR A 42 19.04 1.69 18.98
CA THR A 42 18.95 0.42 19.71
C THR A 42 17.90 -0.48 19.07
N ILE A 43 18.29 -1.69 18.65
CA ILE A 43 17.39 -2.70 18.09
C ILE A 43 17.26 -3.85 19.10
N ASN A 44 16.11 -3.92 19.76
CA ASN A 44 15.85 -4.82 20.87
C ASN A 44 14.83 -5.92 20.48
N ALA A 45 15.35 -7.12 20.19
CA ALA A 45 14.58 -8.32 19.88
C ALA A 45 13.97 -9.00 21.12
N GLY A 46 14.35 -8.58 22.33
CA GLY A 46 13.75 -9.02 23.60
C GLY A 46 12.37 -8.41 23.88
N ARG A 47 11.94 -7.41 23.11
CA ARG A 47 10.60 -6.81 23.19
C ARG A 47 9.90 -6.83 21.83
N THR A 48 8.87 -7.65 21.71
CA THR A 48 8.07 -7.83 20.48
C THR A 48 6.72 -7.11 20.58
N TYR A 49 6.09 -6.91 19.43
CA TYR A 49 4.76 -6.31 19.26
C TYR A 49 3.90 -7.19 18.33
N GLN A 50 3.18 -6.61 17.37
CA GLN A 50 2.30 -7.35 16.47
C GLN A 50 3.07 -8.25 15.49
N THR A 51 2.40 -9.32 15.06
CA THR A 51 2.87 -10.20 13.98
C THR A 51 2.33 -9.69 12.64
N ILE A 52 3.19 -9.59 11.64
CA ILE A 52 2.82 -9.12 10.30
C ILE A 52 2.08 -10.22 9.54
N ALA A 53 0.90 -9.91 9.05
CA ALA A 53 0.08 -10.74 8.18
C ALA A 53 0.49 -10.61 6.70
N GLY A 54 0.93 -9.43 6.28
CA GLY A 54 1.47 -9.22 4.93
C GLY A 54 1.32 -7.80 4.40
N PHE A 55 1.88 -7.59 3.22
CA PHE A 55 1.79 -6.34 2.46
C PHE A 55 1.16 -6.61 1.11
N GLY A 56 0.26 -5.71 0.68
CA GLY A 56 -0.50 -5.92 -0.55
C GLY A 56 -0.75 -4.69 -1.41
N ALA A 57 -1.45 -4.93 -2.50
CA ALA A 57 -2.05 -3.94 -3.37
C ALA A 57 -3.32 -4.52 -4.01
N SER A 58 -4.09 -3.68 -4.70
CA SER A 58 -5.37 -4.05 -5.31
C SER A 58 -5.28 -4.27 -6.81
N ASP A 59 -6.07 -5.22 -7.29
CA ASP A 59 -6.29 -5.50 -8.72
C ASP A 59 -7.39 -4.62 -9.34
N CYS A 60 -7.98 -3.71 -8.54
CA CYS A 60 -9.14 -2.93 -8.96
C CYS A 60 -8.86 -2.19 -10.28
N TRP A 61 -9.80 -2.29 -11.22
CA TRP A 61 -9.83 -1.53 -12.48
C TRP A 61 -8.78 -2.00 -13.50
N THR A 62 -7.69 -1.26 -13.64
CA THR A 62 -6.74 -1.36 -14.75
C THR A 62 -6.02 -2.72 -14.88
N PRO A 63 -5.70 -3.46 -13.80
CA PRO A 63 -5.14 -4.81 -13.89
C PRO A 63 -5.98 -5.78 -14.73
N SER A 64 -7.31 -5.64 -14.78
CA SER A 64 -8.17 -6.45 -15.66
C SER A 64 -7.86 -6.22 -17.15
N TYR A 65 -7.58 -4.98 -17.55
CA TYR A 65 -7.20 -4.64 -18.92
C TYR A 65 -5.78 -5.09 -19.24
N VAL A 66 -4.82 -4.86 -18.34
CA VAL A 66 -3.44 -5.30 -18.52
C VAL A 66 -3.35 -6.82 -18.62
N GLY A 67 -4.02 -7.54 -17.73
CA GLY A 67 -4.01 -8.99 -17.71
C GLY A 67 -4.58 -9.60 -18.99
N LYS A 68 -5.56 -8.94 -19.61
CA LYS A 68 -6.22 -9.42 -20.84
C LYS A 68 -5.55 -8.97 -22.13
N TYR A 69 -5.23 -7.69 -22.25
CA TYR A 69 -4.84 -7.09 -23.53
C TYR A 69 -3.33 -6.84 -23.66
N TRP A 70 -2.59 -6.66 -22.57
CA TRP A 70 -1.16 -6.30 -22.59
C TRP A 70 -0.26 -7.54 -22.54
N THR A 71 -0.49 -8.47 -23.47
CA THR A 71 0.15 -9.80 -23.46
C THR A 71 1.67 -9.79 -23.58
N GLY A 72 2.30 -8.75 -24.14
CA GLY A 72 3.75 -8.61 -24.21
C GLY A 72 4.40 -8.08 -22.92
N SER A 73 3.62 -7.42 -22.05
CA SER A 73 4.13 -6.69 -20.89
C SER A 73 3.64 -7.25 -19.54
N ARG A 74 2.51 -7.96 -19.51
CA ARG A 74 1.86 -8.46 -18.28
C ARG A 74 2.74 -9.40 -17.44
N ASP A 75 3.63 -10.17 -18.07
CA ASP A 75 4.58 -11.04 -17.35
C ASP A 75 5.55 -10.20 -16.49
N LYS A 76 6.13 -9.13 -17.06
CA LYS A 76 7.07 -8.24 -16.34
C LYS A 76 6.37 -7.41 -15.27
N ILE A 77 5.15 -6.96 -15.55
CA ILE A 77 4.34 -6.21 -14.57
C ILE A 77 4.02 -7.09 -13.36
N THR A 78 3.63 -8.34 -13.58
CA THR A 78 3.36 -9.27 -12.47
C THR A 78 4.64 -9.68 -11.73
N GLU A 79 5.78 -9.79 -12.42
CA GLU A 79 7.08 -9.96 -11.74
C GLU A 79 7.41 -8.78 -10.81
N LEU A 80 7.21 -7.53 -11.25
CA LEU A 80 7.44 -6.34 -10.43
C LEU A 80 6.64 -6.34 -9.13
N LEU A 81 5.40 -6.84 -9.17
CA LEU A 81 4.53 -6.90 -8.00
C LEU A 81 4.85 -8.09 -7.09
N PHE A 82 4.95 -9.30 -7.64
CA PHE A 82 4.92 -10.51 -6.82
C PHE A 82 6.27 -11.21 -6.68
N SER A 83 7.25 -10.96 -7.54
CA SER A 83 8.52 -11.68 -7.47
C SER A 83 9.30 -11.30 -6.22
N SER A 84 9.65 -12.32 -5.42
CA SER A 84 10.61 -12.23 -4.33
C SER A 84 12.04 -12.59 -4.76
N GLU A 85 12.37 -12.57 -6.06
CA GLU A 85 13.72 -12.87 -6.57
C GLU A 85 14.62 -11.62 -6.57
N ILE A 86 15.90 -11.79 -6.19
CA ILE A 86 16.98 -10.81 -6.43
C ILE A 86 17.87 -11.38 -7.53
N GLN A 87 18.01 -10.63 -8.62
CA GLN A 87 18.87 -10.99 -9.74
C GLN A 87 20.05 -10.02 -9.78
N ALA A 88 21.26 -10.55 -9.56
CA ALA A 88 22.51 -9.77 -9.59
C ALA A 88 22.47 -8.49 -8.72
N GLY A 89 21.95 -8.60 -7.48
CA GLY A 89 21.85 -7.47 -6.55
C GLY A 89 20.70 -6.49 -6.81
N SER A 90 19.82 -6.76 -7.78
CA SER A 90 18.61 -5.99 -8.05
C SER A 90 17.36 -6.86 -7.88
N PRO A 91 16.38 -6.48 -7.04
CA PRO A 91 15.10 -7.17 -6.96
C PRO A 91 14.36 -7.14 -8.31
N LYS A 92 13.82 -8.29 -8.74
CA LYS A 92 12.90 -8.35 -9.89
C LYS A 92 11.53 -7.75 -9.58
N GLY A 93 11.17 -7.72 -8.30
CA GLY A 93 9.93 -7.14 -7.80
C GLY A 93 9.91 -6.96 -6.30
N ILE A 94 8.78 -6.47 -5.81
CA ILE A 94 8.58 -6.08 -4.41
C ILE A 94 8.03 -7.21 -3.54
N GLY A 95 7.73 -8.37 -4.14
CA GLY A 95 7.27 -9.55 -3.43
C GLY A 95 6.01 -9.29 -2.60
N LEU A 96 4.92 -8.78 -3.15
CA LEU A 96 3.67 -8.66 -2.39
C LEU A 96 3.26 -10.03 -1.82
N SER A 97 3.00 -10.07 -0.52
CA SER A 97 2.52 -11.28 0.21
C SER A 97 1.00 -11.36 0.26
N MET A 98 0.32 -10.27 -0.10
CA MET A 98 -1.12 -10.19 -0.17
C MET A 98 -1.58 -9.57 -1.50
N TRP A 99 -2.62 -10.13 -2.09
CA TRP A 99 -3.26 -9.58 -3.29
C TRP A 99 -4.77 -9.40 -3.05
N ARG A 100 -5.26 -8.18 -3.24
CA ARG A 100 -6.68 -7.83 -3.06
C ARG A 100 -7.37 -7.89 -4.42
N VAL A 101 -8.32 -8.81 -4.58
CA VAL A 101 -9.05 -9.08 -5.82
C VAL A 101 -10.45 -8.51 -5.72
N ASN A 102 -10.79 -7.55 -6.57
CA ASN A 102 -12.10 -6.93 -6.63
C ASN A 102 -13.12 -7.89 -7.26
N LEU A 103 -14.10 -8.30 -6.48
CA LEU A 103 -15.33 -8.93 -6.92
C LEU A 103 -16.27 -7.83 -7.43
N GLY A 104 -16.10 -7.49 -8.70
CA GLY A 104 -16.84 -6.41 -9.35
C GLY A 104 -18.34 -6.66 -9.41
N GLY A 105 -19.11 -5.57 -9.41
CA GLY A 105 -20.57 -5.60 -9.50
C GLY A 105 -21.10 -5.99 -10.88
N GLY A 106 -20.26 -5.98 -11.92
CA GLY A 106 -20.63 -6.29 -13.30
C GLY A 106 -20.91 -5.07 -14.17
N SER A 107 -20.51 -3.86 -13.75
CA SER A 107 -20.67 -2.63 -14.54
C SER A 107 -19.98 -2.68 -15.92
N ALA A 108 -18.92 -3.49 -16.08
CA ALA A 108 -18.26 -3.67 -17.38
C ALA A 108 -19.20 -4.29 -18.42
N GLY A 109 -20.03 -5.27 -18.01
CA GLY A 109 -21.02 -5.91 -18.87
C GLY A 109 -22.13 -4.95 -19.32
N GLN A 110 -22.42 -3.91 -18.53
CA GLN A 110 -23.39 -2.88 -18.88
C GLN A 110 -22.84 -1.84 -19.87
N GLY A 111 -21.52 -1.80 -20.08
CA GLY A 111 -20.89 -0.80 -20.95
C GLY A 111 -21.28 0.62 -20.56
N ASP A 112 -21.67 1.45 -21.54
CA ASP A 112 -22.08 2.84 -21.30
C ASP A 112 -23.38 2.94 -20.50
N ALA A 113 -24.23 1.91 -20.55
CA ALA A 113 -25.43 1.87 -19.73
C ALA A 113 -25.09 1.76 -18.23
N SER A 114 -23.87 1.42 -17.84
CA SER A 114 -23.43 1.44 -16.43
C SER A 114 -23.53 2.83 -15.80
N GLY A 115 -23.43 3.91 -16.59
CA GLY A 115 -23.31 5.28 -16.09
C GLY A 115 -21.91 5.65 -15.57
N ILE A 116 -20.95 4.71 -15.56
CA ILE A 116 -19.54 4.98 -15.23
C ILE A 116 -18.83 5.42 -16.51
N THR A 117 -18.47 6.70 -16.61
CA THR A 117 -17.91 7.29 -17.84
C THR A 117 -16.49 6.80 -18.14
N ASP A 118 -15.64 6.64 -17.12
CA ASP A 118 -14.30 6.08 -17.30
C ASP A 118 -14.41 4.56 -17.40
N LYS A 119 -14.23 4.04 -18.62
CA LYS A 119 -14.26 2.63 -18.94
C LYS A 119 -13.31 1.83 -18.05
N SER A 120 -12.14 2.39 -17.70
CA SER A 120 -11.17 1.65 -16.89
C SER A 120 -11.69 1.35 -15.48
N ARG A 121 -12.66 2.13 -14.97
CA ARG A 121 -13.26 1.96 -13.64
C ARG A 121 -14.47 1.03 -13.60
N ARG A 122 -14.86 0.46 -14.74
CA ARG A 122 -15.91 -0.58 -14.80
C ARG A 122 -15.31 -1.93 -14.43
N ALA A 123 -16.08 -2.79 -13.77
CA ALA A 123 -15.60 -4.10 -13.32
C ALA A 123 -16.46 -5.25 -13.87
N GLU A 124 -15.81 -6.36 -14.21
CA GLU A 124 -16.49 -7.61 -14.55
C GLU A 124 -17.02 -8.30 -13.28
N SER A 125 -17.94 -9.25 -13.45
CA SER A 125 -18.42 -10.15 -12.40
C SER A 125 -18.48 -11.57 -12.96
N TYR A 126 -18.32 -12.57 -12.10
CA TYR A 126 -18.64 -13.96 -12.45
C TYR A 126 -20.15 -14.20 -12.63
N LEU A 127 -20.99 -13.39 -11.97
CA LEU A 127 -22.43 -13.49 -12.08
C LEU A 127 -22.89 -12.86 -13.40
N THR A 128 -23.60 -13.66 -14.19
CA THR A 128 -24.16 -13.25 -15.48
C THR A 128 -25.59 -12.70 -15.34
N ASP A 129 -26.13 -12.14 -16.42
CA ASP A 129 -27.49 -11.60 -16.45
C ASP A 129 -28.58 -12.68 -16.30
N ASN A 130 -28.27 -13.95 -16.57
CA ASN A 130 -29.16 -15.08 -16.31
C ASN A 130 -28.99 -15.69 -14.91
N LEU A 131 -28.25 -15.02 -14.01
CA LEU A 131 -27.99 -15.44 -12.63
C LEU A 131 -27.23 -16.76 -12.51
N GLU A 132 -26.33 -17.00 -13.46
CA GLU A 132 -25.41 -18.15 -13.45
C GLU A 132 -23.97 -17.66 -13.22
N LEU A 133 -23.11 -18.53 -12.68
CA LEU A 133 -21.68 -18.25 -12.54
C LEU A 133 -20.93 -18.73 -13.78
N ASP A 134 -20.21 -17.82 -14.43
CA ASP A 134 -19.33 -18.13 -15.55
C ASP A 134 -17.87 -17.91 -15.17
N TRP A 135 -17.18 -19.01 -14.86
CA TRP A 135 -15.78 -19.03 -14.47
C TRP A 135 -14.81 -18.59 -15.57
N THR A 136 -15.26 -18.47 -16.83
CA THR A 136 -14.43 -17.95 -17.94
C THR A 136 -14.29 -16.44 -17.93
N ARG A 137 -15.11 -15.72 -17.15
CA ARG A 137 -15.08 -14.25 -17.00
C ARG A 137 -13.91 -13.78 -16.14
N CYS A 138 -13.72 -12.46 -16.10
CA CYS A 138 -12.66 -11.79 -15.33
C CYS A 138 -11.26 -12.27 -15.75
N GLU A 139 -11.05 -12.53 -17.04
CA GLU A 139 -9.84 -13.14 -17.62
C GLU A 139 -8.56 -12.43 -17.16
N GLY A 140 -8.54 -11.10 -17.18
CA GLY A 140 -7.37 -10.33 -16.79
C GLY A 140 -7.07 -10.40 -15.29
N GLN A 141 -8.09 -10.35 -14.44
CA GLN A 141 -7.94 -10.52 -12.99
C GLN A 141 -7.45 -11.93 -12.67
N ARG A 142 -8.02 -12.96 -13.33
CA ARG A 142 -7.57 -14.35 -13.22
C ARG A 142 -6.10 -14.51 -13.59
N TYR A 143 -5.62 -13.81 -14.62
CA TYR A 143 -4.20 -13.82 -14.97
C TYR A 143 -3.34 -13.27 -13.82
N PHE A 144 -3.69 -12.12 -13.23
CA PHE A 144 -2.95 -11.57 -12.09
C PHE A 144 -3.00 -12.48 -10.86
N LEU A 145 -4.16 -13.04 -10.56
CA LEU A 145 -4.36 -13.98 -9.45
C LEU A 145 -3.51 -15.25 -9.62
N ASN A 146 -3.45 -15.81 -10.84
CA ASN A 146 -2.58 -16.94 -11.16
C ASN A 146 -1.10 -16.57 -10.98
N ARG A 147 -0.68 -15.40 -11.47
CA ARG A 147 0.70 -14.92 -11.31
C ARG A 147 1.07 -14.65 -9.84
N ALA A 148 0.14 -14.12 -9.05
CA ALA A 148 0.33 -13.93 -7.61
C ALA A 148 0.60 -15.28 -6.93
N LYS A 149 -0.22 -16.30 -7.21
CA LYS A 149 -0.02 -17.66 -6.71
C LYS A 149 1.32 -18.26 -7.15
N GLU A 150 1.64 -18.21 -8.45
CA GLU A 150 2.88 -18.77 -9.00
C GLU A 150 4.15 -18.13 -8.41
N LEU A 151 4.09 -16.83 -8.11
CA LEU A 151 5.21 -16.06 -7.57
C LEU A 151 5.23 -16.02 -6.03
N GLY A 152 4.39 -16.81 -5.37
CA GLY A 152 4.48 -17.07 -3.93
C GLY A 152 3.72 -16.08 -3.03
N CYS A 153 2.69 -15.40 -3.55
CA CYS A 153 1.78 -14.62 -2.73
C CYS A 153 1.01 -15.54 -1.77
N GLU A 154 1.15 -15.31 -0.46
CA GLU A 154 0.61 -16.21 0.57
C GLU A 154 -0.85 -15.93 0.94
N SER A 155 -1.42 -14.80 0.53
CA SER A 155 -2.76 -14.37 0.93
C SER A 155 -3.54 -13.70 -0.20
N ILE A 156 -4.72 -14.22 -0.52
CA ILE A 156 -5.70 -13.58 -1.40
C ILE A 156 -6.87 -13.07 -0.58
N VAL A 157 -7.17 -11.78 -0.71
CA VAL A 157 -8.36 -11.15 -0.13
C VAL A 157 -9.32 -10.85 -1.28
N LEU A 158 -10.47 -11.50 -1.30
CA LEU A 158 -11.56 -11.13 -2.21
C LEU A 158 -12.30 -9.96 -1.59
N PHE A 159 -12.46 -8.84 -2.27
CA PHE A 159 -13.19 -7.69 -1.73
C PHE A 159 -14.23 -7.17 -2.72
N SER A 160 -15.28 -6.50 -2.25
CA SER A 160 -16.31 -5.94 -3.14
C SER A 160 -16.61 -4.49 -2.84
N ASN A 161 -16.60 -3.65 -3.89
CA ASN A 161 -17.05 -2.27 -3.80
C ASN A 161 -18.58 -2.15 -3.80
N THR A 162 -19.27 -3.09 -4.44
CA THR A 162 -20.73 -3.04 -4.65
C THR A 162 -21.30 -4.43 -4.90
N PRO A 163 -22.54 -4.72 -4.47
CA PRO A 163 -23.20 -5.98 -4.84
C PRO A 163 -23.34 -6.13 -6.36
N PRO A 164 -23.48 -7.37 -6.88
CA PRO A 164 -23.82 -7.60 -8.28
C PRO A 164 -25.01 -6.76 -8.74
N VAL A 165 -24.92 -6.14 -9.91
CA VAL A 165 -25.94 -5.20 -10.40
C VAL A 165 -27.33 -5.82 -10.54
N GLN A 166 -27.42 -7.15 -10.66
CA GLN A 166 -28.68 -7.89 -10.70
C GLN A 166 -29.42 -7.81 -9.34
N TYR A 167 -28.68 -7.67 -8.25
CA TYR A 167 -29.19 -7.62 -6.88
C TYR A 167 -29.42 -6.20 -6.36
N THR A 168 -28.98 -5.16 -7.09
CA THR A 168 -29.10 -3.78 -6.62
C THR A 168 -30.45 -3.12 -6.94
N TYR A 169 -30.85 -2.14 -6.14
CA TYR A 169 -32.12 -1.42 -6.31
C TYR A 169 -32.24 -0.68 -7.64
N ASN A 170 -31.15 -0.07 -8.09
CA ASN A 170 -31.13 0.72 -9.33
C ASN A 170 -30.58 -0.07 -10.54
N GLY A 171 -30.17 -1.33 -10.35
CA GLY A 171 -29.55 -2.13 -11.39
C GLY A 171 -28.20 -1.59 -11.86
N LYS A 172 -27.47 -0.84 -11.02
CA LYS A 172 -26.15 -0.24 -11.31
C LYS A 172 -25.15 -0.58 -10.21
N GLY A 173 -23.87 -0.37 -10.54
CA GLY A 173 -22.76 -0.57 -9.60
C GLY A 173 -22.53 0.57 -8.62
N PHE A 174 -23.11 1.75 -8.84
CA PHE A 174 -23.12 2.87 -7.89
C PHE A 174 -24.53 3.03 -7.26
N SER A 175 -24.63 3.73 -6.14
CA SER A 175 -25.86 3.88 -5.35
C SER A 175 -26.50 5.26 -5.49
N ASN A 176 -27.80 5.31 -5.78
CA ASN A 176 -28.60 6.52 -5.63
C ASN A 176 -29.41 6.55 -4.31
N ARG A 177 -29.08 5.66 -3.36
CA ARG A 177 -29.76 5.56 -2.06
C ARG A 177 -29.09 6.34 -0.94
N GLY A 178 -27.91 6.93 -1.20
CA GLY A 178 -27.18 7.72 -0.22
C GLY A 178 -26.56 6.85 0.87
N SER A 179 -27.02 7.02 2.11
CA SER A 179 -26.38 6.47 3.31
C SER A 179 -26.75 5.03 3.67
N VAL A 180 -27.44 4.32 2.78
CA VAL A 180 -27.90 2.94 2.98
C VAL A 180 -27.54 2.07 1.78
N SER A 181 -27.51 0.76 2.00
CA SER A 181 -27.08 -0.23 1.01
C SER A 181 -27.83 -0.12 -0.31
N ASN A 182 -27.17 -0.28 -1.45
CA ASN A 182 -27.83 -0.43 -2.74
C ASN A 182 -28.34 -1.86 -2.98
N LEU A 183 -28.12 -2.79 -2.05
CA LEU A 183 -28.59 -4.18 -2.13
C LEU A 183 -30.09 -4.28 -1.81
N LYS A 184 -30.88 -4.95 -2.67
CA LYS A 184 -32.27 -5.27 -2.35
C LYS A 184 -32.35 -6.19 -1.15
N THR A 185 -33.33 -5.96 -0.29
CA THR A 185 -33.53 -6.68 0.98
C THR A 185 -33.59 -8.20 0.83
N GLU A 186 -34.13 -8.68 -0.28
CA GLU A 186 -34.29 -10.11 -0.60
C GLU A 186 -32.98 -10.79 -1.07
N HIS A 187 -31.91 -10.04 -1.34
CA HIS A 187 -30.68 -10.57 -1.96
C HIS A 187 -29.45 -10.57 -1.03
N TYR A 188 -29.64 -10.41 0.28
CA TYR A 188 -28.53 -10.54 1.25
C TYR A 188 -27.91 -11.94 1.22
N THR A 189 -28.74 -12.98 1.27
CA THR A 189 -28.31 -14.37 1.15
C THR A 189 -27.67 -14.65 -0.22
N ASP A 190 -28.25 -14.13 -1.31
CA ASP A 190 -27.72 -14.33 -2.67
C ASP A 190 -26.34 -13.69 -2.86
N PHE A 191 -26.12 -12.50 -2.30
CA PHE A 191 -24.83 -11.83 -2.38
C PHE A 191 -23.75 -12.54 -1.54
N ALA A 192 -24.11 -12.99 -0.34
CA ALA A 192 -23.24 -13.83 0.48
C ALA A 192 -22.87 -15.14 -0.22
N ALA A 193 -23.86 -15.82 -0.83
CA ALA A 193 -23.63 -17.04 -1.60
C ALA A 193 -22.69 -16.79 -2.79
N TYR A 194 -22.88 -15.72 -3.56
CA TYR A 194 -22.00 -15.34 -4.66
C TYR A 194 -20.53 -15.21 -4.22
N MET A 195 -20.25 -14.44 -3.16
CA MET A 195 -18.87 -14.27 -2.67
C MET A 195 -18.27 -15.59 -2.18
N THR A 196 -19.11 -16.42 -1.55
CA THR A 196 -18.70 -17.73 -1.03
C THR A 196 -18.41 -18.72 -2.15
N ASP A 197 -19.21 -18.75 -3.22
CA ASP A 197 -19.01 -19.62 -4.38
C ASP A 197 -17.72 -19.25 -5.12
N VAL A 198 -17.42 -17.95 -5.26
CA VAL A 198 -16.15 -17.50 -5.86
C VAL A 198 -14.96 -17.89 -4.98
N ALA A 199 -15.08 -17.76 -3.66
CA ALA A 199 -14.04 -18.22 -2.73
C ALA A 199 -13.84 -19.74 -2.81
N GLU A 200 -14.91 -20.54 -2.81
CA GLU A 200 -14.87 -22.00 -2.94
C GLU A 200 -14.18 -22.43 -4.23
N HIS A 201 -14.52 -21.79 -5.36
CA HIS A 201 -13.91 -22.06 -6.66
C HIS A 201 -12.39 -21.90 -6.59
N TYR A 202 -11.92 -20.76 -6.08
CA TYR A 202 -10.48 -20.50 -5.98
C TYR A 202 -9.77 -21.37 -4.95
N ILE A 203 -10.40 -21.69 -3.81
CA ILE A 203 -9.81 -22.62 -2.84
C ILE A 203 -9.67 -24.02 -3.47
N THR A 204 -10.68 -24.47 -4.22
CA THR A 204 -10.66 -25.76 -4.94
C THR A 204 -9.56 -25.80 -6.00
N GLU A 205 -9.30 -24.68 -6.68
CA GLU A 205 -8.16 -24.54 -7.60
C GLU A 205 -6.81 -24.33 -6.89
N GLY A 206 -6.77 -24.31 -5.56
CA GLY A 206 -5.57 -24.24 -4.73
C GLY A 206 -4.99 -22.84 -4.58
N TYR A 207 -5.80 -21.79 -4.70
CA TYR A 207 -5.41 -20.42 -4.34
C TYR A 207 -5.56 -20.20 -2.83
N PRO A 208 -4.67 -19.41 -2.20
CA PRO A 208 -4.73 -19.15 -0.77
C PRO A 208 -5.73 -18.01 -0.47
N VAL A 209 -7.02 -18.25 -0.73
CA VAL A 209 -8.08 -17.30 -0.33
C VAL A 209 -8.19 -17.31 1.19
N THR A 210 -7.73 -16.25 1.83
CA THR A 210 -7.70 -16.14 3.30
C THR A 210 -8.88 -15.34 3.82
N HIS A 211 -9.30 -14.30 3.09
CA HIS A 211 -10.36 -13.39 3.55
C HIS A 211 -11.34 -12.99 2.44
N ILE A 212 -12.58 -12.71 2.84
CA ILE A 212 -13.58 -11.97 2.06
C ILE A 212 -13.88 -10.64 2.77
N SER A 213 -13.76 -9.53 2.07
CA SER A 213 -14.15 -8.19 2.52
C SER A 213 -15.39 -7.72 1.76
N PRO A 214 -16.60 -7.82 2.34
CA PRO A 214 -17.84 -7.73 1.59
C PRO A 214 -18.29 -6.30 1.25
N VAL A 215 -17.70 -5.28 1.88
CA VAL A 215 -18.14 -3.89 1.79
C VAL A 215 -16.94 -2.95 1.82
N ASN A 216 -16.87 -2.00 0.89
CA ASN A 216 -15.86 -0.95 0.84
C ASN A 216 -16.42 0.41 1.25
N GLU A 217 -15.71 1.14 2.13
CA GLU A 217 -15.99 2.52 2.54
C GLU A 217 -17.50 2.83 2.77
N PRO A 218 -18.15 2.11 3.69
CA PRO A 218 -19.60 2.15 3.89
C PRO A 218 -20.14 3.54 4.27
N GLN A 219 -19.27 4.40 4.82
CA GLN A 219 -19.63 5.73 5.29
C GLN A 219 -19.84 6.77 4.19
N TYR A 220 -19.47 6.48 2.94
CA TYR A 220 -19.65 7.41 1.82
C TYR A 220 -20.94 7.18 1.03
N ASN A 221 -21.40 8.24 0.38
CA ASN A 221 -22.51 8.19 -0.56
C ASN A 221 -21.92 8.04 -1.97
N TRP A 222 -21.99 6.83 -2.52
CA TRP A 222 -21.37 6.48 -3.80
C TRP A 222 -22.31 6.73 -4.98
N ASP A 223 -22.46 7.98 -5.43
CA ASP A 223 -23.47 8.40 -6.41
C ASP A 223 -23.02 8.40 -7.89
N GLY A 224 -21.77 8.04 -8.17
CA GLY A 224 -21.25 7.89 -9.52
C GLY A 224 -19.73 7.78 -9.60
N GLY A 225 -19.18 7.79 -10.83
CA GLY A 225 -17.75 7.80 -11.10
C GLY A 225 -17.00 6.47 -10.92
N GLN A 226 -17.49 5.59 -10.04
CA GLN A 226 -17.01 4.23 -9.82
C GLN A 226 -18.10 3.34 -9.21
N GLU A 227 -17.84 2.04 -9.10
CA GLU A 227 -18.67 1.14 -8.29
C GLU A 227 -18.56 1.48 -6.79
N GLY A 228 -19.68 1.41 -6.06
CA GLY A 228 -19.74 1.73 -4.63
C GLY A 228 -21.16 1.71 -4.06
N SER A 229 -21.28 1.50 -2.76
CA SER A 229 -22.55 1.61 -2.04
C SER A 229 -22.31 2.09 -0.60
N GLY A 230 -23.14 3.02 -0.11
CA GLY A 230 -23.16 3.34 1.32
C GLY A 230 -23.78 2.19 2.11
N TRP A 231 -23.43 2.02 3.39
CA TRP A 231 -24.03 0.99 4.26
C TRP A 231 -24.06 1.49 5.70
N THR A 232 -25.14 1.16 6.41
CA THR A 232 -25.16 1.24 7.88
C THR A 232 -24.43 0.07 8.53
N ASN A 233 -23.94 0.25 9.75
CA ASN A 233 -23.33 -0.81 10.55
C ASN A 233 -24.27 -2.02 10.71
N ASP A 234 -25.59 -1.79 10.83
CA ASP A 234 -26.58 -2.87 10.91
C ASP A 234 -26.72 -3.63 9.59
N GLU A 235 -26.68 -2.95 8.44
CA GLU A 235 -26.69 -3.59 7.13
C GLU A 235 -25.39 -4.39 6.87
N VAL A 236 -24.23 -3.84 7.25
CA VAL A 236 -22.94 -4.58 7.17
C VAL A 236 -23.00 -5.83 8.05
N ALA A 237 -23.51 -5.71 9.28
CA ALA A 237 -23.66 -6.84 10.19
C ALA A 237 -24.65 -7.90 9.68
N ALA A 238 -25.74 -7.48 9.01
CA ALA A 238 -26.67 -8.40 8.36
C ALA A 238 -25.97 -9.21 7.25
N LEU A 239 -25.22 -8.55 6.37
CA LEU A 239 -24.47 -9.23 5.30
C LEU A 239 -23.38 -10.16 5.86
N ALA A 240 -22.69 -9.74 6.93
CA ALA A 240 -21.68 -10.57 7.58
C ALA A 240 -22.26 -11.87 8.16
N ARG A 241 -23.49 -11.85 8.69
CA ARG A 241 -24.18 -13.05 9.19
C ARG A 241 -24.54 -14.03 8.08
N GLU A 242 -25.05 -13.53 6.95
CA GLU A 242 -25.32 -14.36 5.78
C GLU A 242 -24.04 -14.99 5.22
N LEU A 243 -22.96 -14.22 5.18
CA LEU A 243 -21.66 -14.70 4.73
C LEU A 243 -21.05 -15.75 5.68
N ASP A 244 -21.15 -15.54 7.00
CA ASP A 244 -20.70 -16.51 8.01
C ASP A 244 -21.45 -17.85 7.87
N GLN A 245 -22.76 -17.79 7.66
CA GLN A 245 -23.58 -18.97 7.41
C GLN A 245 -23.16 -19.68 6.12
N ALA A 246 -23.03 -18.95 5.01
CA ALA A 246 -22.68 -19.53 3.72
C ALA A 246 -21.29 -20.20 3.72
N LEU A 247 -20.31 -19.59 4.39
CA LEU A 247 -18.96 -20.14 4.59
C LEU A 247 -19.01 -21.42 5.43
N THR A 248 -19.77 -21.41 6.52
CA THR A 248 -19.94 -22.57 7.41
C THR A 248 -20.59 -23.75 6.67
N GLU A 249 -21.65 -23.51 5.90
CA GLU A 249 -22.37 -24.55 5.15
C GLU A 249 -21.49 -25.24 4.09
N ARG A 250 -20.54 -24.50 3.50
CA ARG A 250 -19.56 -25.03 2.54
C ARG A 250 -18.27 -25.54 3.19
N ASN A 251 -18.15 -25.50 4.52
CA ASN A 251 -16.95 -25.90 5.28
C ASN A 251 -15.68 -25.16 4.85
N LEU A 252 -15.80 -23.89 4.44
CA LEU A 252 -14.64 -23.07 4.08
C LEU A 252 -13.97 -22.51 5.33
N THR A 253 -12.65 -22.35 5.32
CA THR A 253 -11.90 -21.75 6.45
C THR A 253 -11.64 -20.26 6.26
N THR A 254 -12.18 -19.67 5.20
CA THR A 254 -11.99 -18.25 4.86
C THR A 254 -12.60 -17.36 5.95
N ASP A 255 -11.91 -16.29 6.30
CA ASP A 255 -12.37 -15.33 7.31
C ASP A 255 -13.06 -14.12 6.65
N ILE A 256 -13.91 -13.43 7.40
CA ILE A 256 -14.59 -12.21 6.97
C ILE A 256 -13.81 -11.02 7.52
N LEU A 257 -13.34 -10.15 6.61
CA LEU A 257 -12.65 -8.91 6.94
C LEU A 257 -13.65 -7.75 6.88
N LEU A 258 -13.91 -7.11 8.03
CA LEU A 258 -14.85 -6.00 8.15
C LEU A 258 -14.15 -4.70 8.52
N GLY A 259 -14.84 -3.59 8.27
CA GLY A 259 -14.40 -2.25 8.63
C GLY A 259 -14.33 -1.36 7.41
N GLU A 260 -13.30 -1.57 6.58
CA GLU A 260 -12.99 -0.86 5.31
C GLU A 260 -13.36 0.63 5.34
N SER A 261 -13.18 1.25 6.51
CA SER A 261 -13.57 2.64 6.70
C SER A 261 -12.53 3.50 6.01
N GLY A 262 -12.96 4.32 5.07
CA GLY A 262 -12.14 5.27 4.31
C GLY A 262 -11.33 6.27 5.14
N ASP A 263 -11.58 6.36 6.45
CA ASP A 263 -10.77 7.11 7.41
C ASP A 263 -10.76 6.36 8.75
N TRP A 264 -9.57 6.24 9.36
CA TRP A 264 -9.34 5.73 10.71
C TRP A 264 -10.32 6.23 11.79
N GLU A 265 -10.79 7.48 11.72
CA GLU A 265 -11.66 8.05 12.72
C GLU A 265 -13.03 7.36 12.81
N TYR A 266 -13.57 6.86 11.70
CA TYR A 266 -14.85 6.13 11.73
C TYR A 266 -14.75 4.83 12.54
N LEU A 267 -13.56 4.28 12.76
CA LEU A 267 -13.42 3.07 13.57
C LEU A 267 -13.72 3.30 15.05
N TYR A 268 -13.36 4.45 15.63
CA TYR A 268 -13.35 4.64 17.08
C TYR A 268 -14.22 5.79 17.61
N LYS A 269 -14.75 6.66 16.75
CA LYS A 269 -15.65 7.74 17.17
C LYS A 269 -16.82 7.90 16.21
N THR A 270 -17.87 8.56 16.67
CA THR A 270 -18.94 9.04 15.79
C THR A 270 -18.43 10.20 14.95
N LYS A 271 -18.52 10.08 13.62
CA LYS A 271 -18.12 11.11 12.66
C LYS A 271 -19.19 11.22 11.59
N ASP A 272 -19.75 12.42 11.41
CA ASP A 272 -20.87 12.72 10.50
C ASP A 272 -22.17 11.93 10.78
N ASP A 273 -22.19 10.63 10.50
CA ASP A 273 -23.36 9.75 10.62
C ASP A 273 -23.09 8.62 11.62
N ALA A 274 -23.86 8.61 12.73
CA ALA A 274 -23.71 7.63 13.79
C ALA A 274 -24.01 6.19 13.36
N ASN A 275 -24.83 5.98 12.33
CA ASN A 275 -25.15 4.64 11.85
C ASN A 275 -24.02 4.02 11.02
N ARG A 276 -22.97 4.78 10.69
CA ARG A 276 -21.86 4.38 9.81
C ARG A 276 -20.48 4.67 10.41
N SER A 277 -20.47 4.85 11.73
CA SER A 277 -19.28 5.28 12.49
C SER A 277 -19.15 4.46 13.78
N ASN A 278 -18.07 4.71 14.52
CA ASN A 278 -17.73 4.01 15.75
C ASN A 278 -17.76 2.47 15.57
N VAL A 279 -17.19 2.02 14.44
CA VAL A 279 -17.31 0.65 13.92
C VAL A 279 -16.83 -0.40 14.92
N LEU A 280 -15.73 -0.15 15.63
CA LEU A 280 -15.24 -1.05 16.69
C LEU A 280 -16.31 -1.27 17.77
N SER A 281 -16.96 -0.19 18.22
CA SER A 281 -18.02 -0.30 19.20
C SER A 281 -19.25 -1.00 18.64
N ALA A 282 -19.63 -0.71 17.40
CA ALA A 282 -20.81 -1.30 16.77
C ALA A 282 -20.68 -2.84 16.61
N PHE A 283 -19.53 -3.29 16.10
CA PHE A 283 -19.31 -4.70 15.75
C PHE A 283 -18.89 -5.58 16.93
N PHE A 284 -18.26 -5.01 17.96
CA PHE A 284 -17.63 -5.78 19.04
C PHE A 284 -18.14 -5.47 20.44
N THR A 285 -19.27 -4.77 20.57
CA THR A 285 -20.00 -4.65 21.85
C THR A 285 -21.13 -5.68 21.92
N PRO A 286 -21.05 -6.70 22.81
CA PRO A 286 -22.13 -7.67 22.98
C PRO A 286 -23.47 -6.99 23.31
N GLY A 287 -24.52 -7.39 22.60
CA GLY A 287 -25.88 -6.84 22.76
C GLY A 287 -26.23 -5.68 21.82
N ALA A 288 -25.26 -5.12 21.07
CA ALA A 288 -25.56 -4.21 19.97
C ALA A 288 -26.27 -4.96 18.82
N SER A 289 -27.16 -4.29 18.07
CA SER A 289 -27.84 -4.85 16.89
C SER A 289 -26.85 -5.28 15.79
N SER A 290 -25.73 -4.57 15.68
CA SER A 290 -24.64 -4.81 14.75
C SER A 290 -23.52 -5.68 15.32
N TYR A 291 -23.69 -6.28 16.49
CA TYR A 291 -22.69 -7.19 17.05
C TYR A 291 -22.46 -8.40 16.14
N VAL A 292 -21.20 -8.61 15.77
CA VAL A 292 -20.71 -9.69 14.89
C VAL A 292 -19.51 -10.43 15.46
N GLY A 293 -19.00 -10.02 16.64
CA GLY A 293 -17.85 -10.66 17.28
C GLY A 293 -18.06 -12.10 17.77
N ASN A 294 -19.26 -12.67 17.59
CA ASN A 294 -19.58 -14.07 17.89
C ASN A 294 -19.72 -14.95 16.64
N LEU A 295 -19.53 -14.40 15.44
CA LEU A 295 -19.55 -15.15 14.19
C LEU A 295 -18.27 -15.99 14.05
N SER A 296 -18.37 -17.17 13.46
CA SER A 296 -17.26 -18.15 13.39
C SER A 296 -16.12 -17.69 12.48
N HIS A 297 -16.50 -16.98 11.40
CA HIS A 297 -15.61 -16.46 10.37
C HIS A 297 -15.18 -15.01 10.61
N VAL A 298 -15.74 -14.31 11.61
CA VAL A 298 -15.24 -12.99 12.03
C VAL A 298 -14.21 -13.18 13.15
N LYS A 299 -12.93 -12.98 12.83
CA LYS A 299 -11.87 -13.00 13.83
C LYS A 299 -11.84 -11.69 14.61
N ASN A 300 -11.01 -11.65 15.66
CA ASN A 300 -10.69 -10.42 16.39
C ASN A 300 -9.78 -9.51 15.54
N LEU A 301 -10.30 -9.08 14.40
CA LEU A 301 -9.60 -8.33 13.37
C LEU A 301 -10.58 -7.34 12.73
N ILE A 302 -10.13 -6.10 12.56
CA ILE A 302 -10.83 -5.06 11.77
C ILE A 302 -9.83 -4.45 10.78
N CYS A 303 -10.31 -3.90 9.67
CA CYS A 303 -9.51 -3.08 8.78
C CYS A 303 -10.03 -1.64 8.64
N GLY A 304 -9.16 -0.77 8.12
CA GLY A 304 -9.51 0.60 7.76
C GLY A 304 -8.47 1.21 6.82
N HIS A 305 -8.80 2.38 6.28
CA HIS A 305 -7.99 3.08 5.29
C HIS A 305 -7.27 4.26 5.94
N SER A 306 -6.08 4.58 5.43
CA SER A 306 -5.23 5.63 6.00
C SER A 306 -5.51 7.03 5.44
N TYR A 307 -6.58 7.21 4.65
CA TYR A 307 -6.89 8.50 4.05
C TYR A 307 -7.35 9.54 5.08
N TRP A 308 -7.23 10.82 4.70
CA TRP A 308 -7.76 12.01 5.38
C TRP A 308 -7.17 12.31 6.77
N THR A 309 -6.46 11.36 7.36
CA THR A 309 -5.76 11.45 8.65
C THR A 309 -4.25 11.36 8.50
N ASP A 310 -3.78 11.71 7.31
CA ASP A 310 -2.41 11.66 6.82
C ASP A 310 -1.87 13.05 6.48
N GLY A 311 -2.48 14.14 6.94
CA GLY A 311 -2.05 15.50 6.58
C GLY A 311 -0.77 16.02 7.27
N THR A 312 -0.46 15.53 8.48
CA THR A 312 0.72 15.92 9.27
C THR A 312 1.30 14.73 10.05
N TRP A 313 2.59 14.77 10.36
CA TRP A 313 3.28 13.76 11.16
C TRP A 313 2.62 13.55 12.53
N ASP A 314 2.40 14.64 13.28
CA ASP A 314 1.79 14.55 14.60
C ASP A 314 0.30 14.21 14.53
N GLY A 315 -0.41 14.66 13.49
CA GLY A 315 -1.80 14.31 13.24
C GLY A 315 -1.96 12.80 13.00
N MET A 316 -1.12 12.23 12.13
CA MET A 316 -1.07 10.79 11.89
C MET A 316 -0.91 10.04 13.20
N ARG A 317 0.10 10.39 14.00
CA ARG A 317 0.41 9.72 15.28
C ARG A 317 -0.72 9.86 16.28
N SER A 318 -1.35 11.03 16.37
CA SER A 318 -2.48 11.26 17.27
C SER A 318 -3.66 10.34 16.95
N VAL A 319 -4.08 10.29 15.69
CA VAL A 319 -5.19 9.43 15.25
C VAL A 319 -4.84 7.95 15.45
N ARG A 320 -3.65 7.53 15.05
CA ARG A 320 -3.21 6.12 15.13
C ARG A 320 -3.11 5.60 16.56
N ARG A 321 -2.72 6.46 17.54
CA ARG A 321 -2.80 6.09 18.96
C ARG A 321 -4.24 5.86 19.42
N GLN A 322 -5.19 6.67 18.94
CA GLN A 322 -6.61 6.48 19.28
C GLN A 322 -7.17 5.20 18.68
N VAL A 323 -6.80 4.87 17.43
CA VAL A 323 -7.12 3.58 16.80
C VAL A 323 -6.58 2.41 17.64
N ALA A 324 -5.28 2.43 17.99
CA ALA A 324 -4.66 1.39 18.80
C ALA A 324 -5.35 1.22 20.17
N GLN A 325 -5.62 2.32 20.87
CA GLN A 325 -6.30 2.31 22.17
C GLN A 325 -7.73 1.76 22.06
N ALA A 326 -8.46 2.16 21.03
CA ALA A 326 -9.83 1.69 20.80
C ALA A 326 -9.86 0.19 20.44
N ALA A 327 -8.95 -0.27 19.58
CA ALA A 327 -8.84 -1.68 19.22
C ALA A 327 -8.42 -2.55 20.42
N GLN A 328 -7.47 -2.07 21.24
CA GLN A 328 -7.04 -2.74 22.47
C GLN A 328 -8.19 -2.96 23.46
N LYS A 329 -9.13 -2.01 23.57
CA LYS A 329 -10.31 -2.15 24.44
C LYS A 329 -11.14 -3.41 24.12
N TYR A 330 -11.16 -3.83 22.86
CA TYR A 330 -11.87 -5.02 22.40
C TYR A 330 -10.93 -6.21 22.13
N ASN A 331 -9.62 -6.06 22.36
CA ASN A 331 -8.60 -7.07 22.05
C ASN A 331 -8.64 -7.50 20.57
N ILE A 332 -8.61 -6.51 19.67
CA ILE A 332 -8.73 -6.67 18.22
C ILE A 332 -7.45 -6.21 17.53
N ASP A 333 -6.99 -7.01 16.56
CA ASP A 333 -5.92 -6.64 15.64
C ASP A 333 -6.45 -5.68 14.56
N VAL A 334 -5.57 -4.85 14.00
CA VAL A 334 -5.95 -3.85 13.00
C VAL A 334 -5.14 -4.06 11.73
N TRP A 335 -5.81 -4.06 10.58
CA TRP A 335 -5.16 -4.01 9.26
C TRP A 335 -5.36 -2.63 8.64
N GLN A 336 -4.32 -2.11 8.00
CA GLN A 336 -4.48 -1.06 7.00
C GLN A 336 -4.73 -1.75 5.66
N SER A 337 -5.88 -1.46 5.03
CA SER A 337 -6.36 -2.21 3.85
C SER A 337 -6.35 -1.40 2.55
N GLU A 338 -6.27 -0.08 2.64
CA GLU A 338 -6.22 0.79 1.47
C GLU A 338 -5.59 2.15 1.77
N TRP A 339 -4.65 2.55 0.91
CA TRP A 339 -4.12 3.92 0.89
C TRP A 339 -3.49 4.22 -0.47
N SER A 340 -3.65 5.47 -0.86
CA SER A 340 -2.88 6.19 -1.86
C SER A 340 -2.91 7.67 -1.48
N MET A 341 -2.13 8.54 -2.12
CA MET A 341 -2.00 9.95 -1.71
C MET A 341 -3.18 10.81 -2.20
N LEU A 342 -4.40 10.47 -1.75
CA LEU A 342 -5.69 11.01 -2.23
C LEU A 342 -6.02 12.41 -1.72
N GLY A 343 -5.75 12.69 -0.45
CA GLY A 343 -6.09 13.98 0.16
C GLY A 343 -5.46 15.18 -0.53
N ASP A 344 -5.92 16.39 -0.20
CA ASP A 344 -5.28 17.63 -0.68
C ASP A 344 -4.76 18.51 0.47
N ASN A 345 -5.07 18.14 1.72
CA ASN A 345 -4.78 18.93 2.93
C ASN A 345 -3.48 18.54 3.62
N TYR A 346 -2.44 18.25 2.85
CA TYR A 346 -1.10 17.98 3.37
C TYR A 346 -0.44 19.28 3.83
N SER A 347 0.19 19.27 5.01
CA SER A 347 0.87 20.48 5.51
C SER A 347 1.96 20.94 4.55
N ASN A 348 1.94 22.23 4.21
CA ASN A 348 2.94 22.87 3.37
C ASN A 348 4.34 22.92 4.02
N THR A 349 4.45 22.64 5.32
CA THR A 349 5.74 22.52 6.02
C THR A 349 6.30 21.08 5.99
N GLU A 350 5.49 20.10 5.60
CA GLU A 350 5.87 18.67 5.60
C GLU A 350 5.83 18.03 4.21
N PHE A 351 5.14 18.67 3.27
CA PHE A 351 5.03 18.27 1.87
C PHE A 351 5.09 19.52 0.99
N ILE A 352 5.93 19.47 -0.05
CA ILE A 352 6.25 20.63 -0.91
C ILE A 352 5.10 21.03 -1.86
N GLY A 353 3.99 20.30 -1.83
CA GLY A 353 2.84 20.47 -2.71
C GLY A 353 2.99 19.72 -4.02
N TYR A 354 1.86 19.30 -4.60
CA TYR A 354 1.84 18.38 -5.74
C TYR A 354 2.53 18.88 -7.00
N ASP A 355 2.42 20.17 -7.29
CA ASP A 355 3.04 20.76 -8.47
C ASP A 355 4.56 20.61 -8.42
N ASN A 356 5.15 20.84 -7.24
CA ASN A 356 6.60 20.83 -7.01
C ASN A 356 7.16 19.45 -6.61
N ALA A 357 6.32 18.56 -6.08
CA ALA A 357 6.76 17.27 -5.58
C ALA A 357 7.31 16.36 -6.69
N THR A 358 8.44 15.72 -6.46
CA THR A 358 8.92 14.60 -7.28
C THR A 358 8.16 13.31 -6.94
N GLU A 359 8.34 12.26 -7.74
CA GLU A 359 7.79 10.94 -7.39
C GLU A 359 8.36 10.40 -6.07
N MET A 360 9.63 10.75 -5.76
CA MET A 360 10.28 10.33 -4.53
C MET A 360 9.72 11.10 -3.32
N ASP A 361 9.34 12.37 -3.46
CA ASP A 361 8.66 13.13 -2.39
C ASP A 361 7.33 12.48 -2.00
N ILE A 362 6.57 12.02 -2.99
CA ILE A 362 5.32 11.26 -2.80
C ILE A 362 5.63 9.92 -2.12
N ALA A 363 6.68 9.22 -2.54
CA ALA A 363 7.09 7.95 -1.95
C ALA A 363 7.60 8.09 -0.51
N PHE A 364 8.30 9.18 -0.16
CA PHE A 364 8.65 9.48 1.23
C PHE A 364 7.41 9.71 2.08
N TYR A 365 6.42 10.41 1.53
CA TYR A 365 5.16 10.61 2.24
C TYR A 365 4.47 9.28 2.54
N MET A 366 4.44 8.37 1.57
CA MET A 366 3.96 7.00 1.79
C MET A 366 4.76 6.27 2.88
N SER A 367 6.10 6.42 2.90
CA SER A 367 6.93 5.82 3.97
C SER A 367 6.56 6.34 5.36
N LYS A 368 6.23 7.63 5.49
CA LYS A 368 5.71 8.20 6.76
C LYS A 368 4.40 7.53 7.17
N VAL A 369 3.48 7.33 6.23
CA VAL A 369 2.19 6.68 6.48
C VAL A 369 2.39 5.22 6.93
N ILE A 370 3.13 4.43 6.14
CA ILE A 370 3.46 3.02 6.46
C ILE A 370 4.09 2.92 7.86
N HIS A 371 5.09 3.76 8.14
CA HIS A 371 5.79 3.73 9.41
C HIS A 371 4.84 4.01 10.58
N ASN A 372 4.04 5.09 10.52
CA ASN A 372 3.13 5.44 11.61
C ASN A 372 2.00 4.41 11.76
N ASP A 373 1.49 3.83 10.67
CA ASP A 373 0.52 2.73 10.72
C ASP A 373 1.12 1.53 11.49
N LEU A 374 2.34 1.11 11.14
CA LEU A 374 3.00 -0.05 11.74
C LEU A 374 3.49 0.20 13.18
N THR A 375 3.99 1.38 13.52
CA THR A 375 4.63 1.63 14.83
C THR A 375 3.71 2.27 15.84
N VAL A 376 2.69 3.01 15.41
CA VAL A 376 1.79 3.77 16.30
C VAL A 376 0.40 3.14 16.38
N ALA A 377 -0.23 2.84 15.24
CA ALA A 377 -1.48 2.08 15.25
C ALA A 377 -1.23 0.59 15.54
N GLY A 378 -0.03 0.11 15.24
CA GLY A 378 0.32 -1.29 15.46
C GLY A 378 -0.34 -2.22 14.45
N VAL A 379 -0.62 -1.74 13.22
CA VAL A 379 -1.30 -2.57 12.22
C VAL A 379 -0.46 -3.79 11.86
N SER A 380 -1.11 -4.92 11.59
CA SER A 380 -0.46 -6.17 11.18
C SER A 380 -0.43 -6.37 9.67
N SER A 381 -1.16 -5.57 8.89
CA SER A 381 -1.10 -5.58 7.42
C SER A 381 -1.14 -4.17 6.86
N TRP A 382 -0.55 -3.99 5.67
CA TRP A 382 -0.58 -2.73 4.94
C TRP A 382 -0.76 -2.97 3.43
N SER A 383 -1.78 -2.37 2.84
CA SER A 383 -2.12 -2.47 1.43
C SER A 383 -2.20 -1.10 0.76
N TYR A 384 -1.46 -0.97 -0.35
CA TYR A 384 -1.66 0.12 -1.29
C TYR A 384 -3.02 -0.06 -1.99
N TRP A 385 -3.60 1.02 -2.51
CA TRP A 385 -4.78 0.94 -3.35
C TRP A 385 -4.45 0.33 -4.72
N THR A 386 -4.52 1.09 -5.80
CA THR A 386 -4.30 0.60 -7.17
C THR A 386 -2.84 0.25 -7.42
N SER A 387 -2.60 -1.00 -7.78
CA SER A 387 -1.26 -1.51 -8.14
C SER A 387 -0.71 -0.85 -9.42
N MET A 388 -1.58 -0.44 -10.33
CA MET A 388 -1.20 0.25 -11.57
C MET A 388 -2.34 1.10 -12.11
N ASP A 389 -2.00 2.20 -12.77
CA ASP A 389 -2.96 3.03 -13.50
C ASP A 389 -2.24 3.92 -14.54
N VAL A 390 -3.00 4.69 -15.32
CA VAL A 390 -2.48 5.70 -16.24
C VAL A 390 -2.22 7.01 -15.50
N ALA A 391 -0.99 7.53 -15.60
CA ALA A 391 -0.59 8.81 -15.03
C ALA A 391 -1.23 10.01 -15.76
N ARG A 392 -2.40 10.50 -15.34
CA ARG A 392 -3.15 11.64 -15.96
C ARG A 392 -3.19 12.89 -15.08
N TRP A 393 -3.38 14.06 -15.69
CA TRP A 393 -3.59 15.33 -14.96
C TRP A 393 -2.47 15.68 -13.96
N GLY A 394 -1.23 15.25 -14.24
CA GLY A 394 -0.07 15.56 -13.42
C GLY A 394 -0.03 14.86 -12.06
N HIS A 395 -0.86 13.83 -11.81
CA HIS A 395 -0.88 13.13 -10.51
C HIS A 395 0.36 12.27 -10.21
N LYS A 396 1.27 12.10 -11.19
CA LYS A 396 2.53 11.36 -11.03
C LYS A 396 2.23 9.94 -10.48
N ASN A 397 2.82 9.58 -9.34
CA ASN A 397 2.64 8.31 -8.65
C ASN A 397 1.73 8.40 -7.40
N ARG A 398 0.90 9.44 -7.27
CA ARG A 398 -0.02 9.59 -6.11
C ARG A 398 -0.96 8.39 -5.94
N PHE A 399 -1.45 7.82 -7.05
CA PHE A 399 -2.49 6.77 -7.04
C PHE A 399 -2.01 5.44 -7.61
N LEU A 400 -0.71 5.22 -7.82
CA LEU A 400 -0.23 4.02 -8.51
C LEU A 400 1.16 3.58 -8.03
N LEU A 401 1.43 2.28 -8.15
CA LEU A 401 2.77 1.70 -8.00
C LEU A 401 3.47 1.56 -9.37
N ILE A 402 2.71 1.21 -10.41
CA ILE A 402 3.21 1.09 -11.79
C ILE A 402 2.43 2.07 -12.67
N SER A 403 3.14 2.96 -13.34
CA SER A 403 2.56 3.91 -14.30
C SER A 403 2.44 3.25 -15.66
N LEU A 404 1.29 3.42 -16.31
CA LEU A 404 0.97 2.86 -17.61
C LEU A 404 0.84 3.96 -18.66
N VAL A 405 1.39 3.72 -19.84
CA VAL A 405 1.20 4.56 -21.03
C VAL A 405 0.65 3.66 -22.13
N PRO A 406 -0.67 3.64 -22.35
CA PRO A 406 -1.28 2.83 -23.40
C PRO A 406 -0.79 3.26 -24.79
N GLY A 407 -0.85 2.34 -25.77
CA GLY A 407 -0.30 2.57 -27.12
C GLY A 407 -0.90 3.78 -27.85
N GLY A 408 -2.15 4.14 -27.55
CA GLY A 408 -2.82 5.33 -28.08
C GLY A 408 -2.55 6.63 -27.30
N GLY A 409 -1.75 6.59 -26.24
CA GLY A 409 -1.48 7.72 -25.34
C GLY A 409 -2.38 7.76 -24.10
N ILE A 410 -2.08 8.71 -23.21
CA ILE A 410 -2.69 8.82 -21.87
C ILE A 410 -3.96 9.67 -21.81
N ASP A 411 -4.32 10.34 -22.91
CA ASP A 411 -5.37 11.36 -22.90
C ASP A 411 -6.80 10.79 -22.89
N ASP A 412 -6.96 9.53 -23.34
CA ASP A 412 -8.26 8.87 -23.41
C ASP A 412 -8.17 7.37 -23.05
N ASN A 413 -8.42 7.05 -21.78
CA ASN A 413 -8.46 5.66 -21.33
C ASN A 413 -9.56 4.84 -22.02
N ASN A 414 -10.68 5.45 -22.42
CA ASN A 414 -11.80 4.73 -23.02
C ASN A 414 -11.40 4.15 -24.38
N ALA A 415 -10.62 4.90 -25.15
CA ALA A 415 -10.10 4.49 -26.45
C ALA A 415 -8.82 3.64 -26.34
N ASN A 416 -7.97 3.93 -25.36
CA ASN A 416 -6.57 3.49 -25.44
C ASN A 416 -6.19 2.37 -24.46
N ILE A 417 -6.90 2.14 -23.35
CA ILE A 417 -6.42 1.24 -22.29
C ILE A 417 -6.23 -0.22 -22.73
N GLU A 418 -6.93 -0.65 -23.78
CA GLU A 418 -6.81 -1.98 -24.39
C GLU A 418 -5.63 -2.08 -25.38
N GLN A 419 -5.05 -0.96 -25.79
CA GLN A 419 -3.91 -0.92 -26.69
C GLN A 419 -2.64 -1.01 -25.85
N GLU A 420 -1.95 -2.15 -25.92
CA GLU A 420 -0.68 -2.34 -25.22
C GLU A 420 0.30 -1.21 -25.56
N GLY A 421 0.93 -0.65 -24.53
CA GLY A 421 1.96 0.36 -24.67
C GLY A 421 3.14 0.08 -23.75
N THR A 422 3.56 1.08 -22.98
CA THR A 422 4.70 0.96 -22.06
C THR A 422 4.27 1.08 -20.60
N PHE A 423 5.13 0.64 -19.70
CA PHE A 423 4.93 0.74 -18.26
C PHE A 423 6.23 1.16 -17.56
N GLN A 424 6.10 1.80 -16.40
CA GLN A 424 7.22 2.25 -15.59
C GLN A 424 6.91 2.01 -14.10
N PRO A 425 7.72 1.21 -13.37
CA PRO A 425 7.63 1.17 -11.91
C PRO A 425 8.04 2.52 -11.33
N THR A 426 7.28 3.02 -10.37
CA THR A 426 7.50 4.34 -9.76
C THR A 426 8.26 4.23 -8.43
N ALA A 427 8.65 5.37 -7.86
CA ALA A 427 9.29 5.40 -6.54
C ALA A 427 8.42 4.79 -5.42
N THR A 428 7.08 4.90 -5.50
CA THR A 428 6.17 4.30 -4.51
C THR A 428 6.22 2.78 -4.55
N LEU A 429 6.38 2.14 -5.72
CA LEU A 429 6.62 0.69 -5.80
C LEU A 429 7.87 0.30 -5.01
N TRP A 430 9.01 0.94 -5.27
CA TRP A 430 10.27 0.56 -4.63
C TRP A 430 10.34 0.92 -3.15
N VAL A 431 9.65 1.99 -2.71
CA VAL A 431 9.52 2.28 -1.27
C VAL A 431 8.63 1.23 -0.59
N LEU A 432 7.51 0.82 -1.19
CA LEU A 432 6.72 -0.29 -0.64
C LEU A 432 7.56 -1.58 -0.58
N GLY A 433 8.38 -1.82 -1.60
CA GLY A 433 9.31 -2.96 -1.65
C GLY A 433 10.39 -2.98 -0.57
N ASN A 434 10.73 -1.85 0.05
CA ASN A 434 11.59 -1.84 1.25
C ASN A 434 10.91 -2.58 2.42
N TYR A 435 9.58 -2.59 2.45
CA TYR A 435 8.83 -3.32 3.47
C TYR A 435 8.42 -4.71 2.97
N SER A 436 7.62 -4.78 1.89
CA SER A 436 6.91 -6.00 1.47
C SER A 436 7.81 -7.17 1.11
N ARG A 437 8.98 -6.88 0.54
CA ARG A 437 9.91 -7.91 0.09
C ARG A 437 10.61 -8.61 1.24
N PHE A 438 10.96 -7.87 2.28
CA PHE A 438 11.85 -8.32 3.35
C PHE A 438 11.09 -8.71 4.62
N ILE A 439 9.94 -8.08 4.88
CA ILE A 439 9.10 -8.35 6.04
C ILE A 439 7.97 -9.28 5.59
N ARG A 440 8.20 -10.59 5.73
CA ARG A 440 7.27 -11.64 5.28
C ARG A 440 6.17 -11.93 6.32
N PRO A 441 5.05 -12.56 5.91
CA PRO A 441 4.06 -13.06 6.87
C PRO A 441 4.71 -13.86 8.00
N GLY A 442 4.29 -13.58 9.24
CA GLY A 442 4.84 -14.18 10.46
C GLY A 442 5.99 -13.39 11.11
N TYR A 443 6.59 -12.40 10.43
CA TYR A 443 7.59 -11.54 11.07
C TYR A 443 6.96 -10.77 12.23
N GLN A 444 7.67 -10.65 13.35
CA GLN A 444 7.19 -9.90 14.52
C GLN A 444 7.90 -8.56 14.59
N ARG A 445 7.15 -7.46 14.76
CA ARG A 445 7.76 -6.15 15.01
C ARG A 445 8.50 -6.19 16.35
N ILE A 446 9.73 -5.70 16.37
CA ILE A 446 10.56 -5.60 17.57
C ILE A 446 10.78 -4.14 17.97
N ASN A 447 11.23 -3.93 19.21
CA ASN A 447 11.48 -2.58 19.69
C ASN A 447 12.71 -1.97 19.02
N MET A 448 12.54 -0.77 18.50
CA MET A 448 13.64 0.09 18.05
C MET A 448 13.57 1.40 18.79
N THR A 449 14.70 1.90 19.26
CA THR A 449 14.81 3.20 19.92
C THR A 449 15.82 4.06 19.18
N LEU A 450 15.37 5.23 18.72
CA LEU A 450 16.17 6.25 18.07
C LEU A 450 15.55 7.63 18.33
N THR A 451 16.29 8.70 18.03
CA THR A 451 15.71 10.05 17.96
C THR A 451 14.94 10.21 16.66
N GLU A 452 13.70 9.71 16.69
CA GLU A 452 12.74 9.77 15.59
C GLU A 452 12.27 11.22 15.33
N SER A 453 12.07 11.55 14.05
CA SER A 453 11.50 12.82 13.59
C SER A 453 10.79 12.62 12.24
N LEU A 454 10.03 13.62 11.78
CA LEU A 454 9.36 13.56 10.48
C LEU A 454 10.31 13.36 9.28
N ASN A 455 11.62 13.64 9.44
CA ASN A 455 12.65 13.51 8.40
C ASN A 455 13.62 12.34 8.63
N PHE A 456 13.55 11.66 9.78
CA PHE A 456 14.39 10.51 10.09
C PHE A 456 13.67 9.58 11.06
N PHE A 457 13.29 8.40 10.58
CA PHE A 457 12.55 7.40 11.35
C PHE A 457 12.92 5.99 10.89
N GLY A 458 12.65 5.00 11.75
CA GLY A 458 12.93 3.60 11.42
C GLY A 458 12.23 2.62 12.35
N SER A 459 12.08 1.38 11.86
CA SER A 459 11.37 0.30 12.54
C SER A 459 12.01 -1.05 12.17
N ALA A 460 11.90 -2.05 13.06
CA ALA A 460 12.49 -3.37 12.84
C ALA A 460 11.55 -4.53 13.15
N TRP A 461 11.86 -5.68 12.53
CA TRP A 461 11.13 -6.93 12.62
C TRP A 461 12.10 -8.11 12.72
N ILE A 462 11.70 -9.15 13.44
CA ILE A 462 12.42 -10.42 13.52
C ILE A 462 11.62 -11.53 12.81
N ALA A 463 12.32 -12.36 12.04
CA ALA A 463 11.73 -13.52 11.38
C ALA A 463 11.22 -14.55 12.40
N PRO A 464 10.21 -15.38 12.06
CA PRO A 464 9.69 -16.42 12.96
C PRO A 464 10.78 -17.36 13.49
N GLN A 465 11.75 -17.70 12.66
CA GLN A 465 12.86 -18.58 12.98
C GLN A 465 13.94 -17.92 13.84
N LYS A 466 13.87 -16.58 14.03
CA LYS A 466 14.84 -15.76 14.78
C LYS A 466 16.27 -15.81 14.23
N ASP A 467 16.41 -16.16 12.96
CA ASP A 467 17.66 -16.21 12.19
C ASP A 467 17.87 -14.95 11.33
N LYS A 468 16.90 -14.03 11.32
CA LYS A 468 16.95 -12.80 10.54
C LYS A 468 16.24 -11.65 11.24
N ILE A 469 16.87 -10.49 11.22
CA ILE A 469 16.25 -9.21 11.59
C ILE A 469 16.25 -8.31 10.35
N VAL A 470 15.17 -7.58 10.16
CA VAL A 470 15.00 -6.60 9.10
C VAL A 470 14.66 -5.26 9.73
N ALA A 471 15.40 -4.21 9.38
CA ALA A 471 15.11 -2.84 9.77
C ALA A 471 14.85 -1.99 8.53
N VAL A 472 13.86 -1.10 8.55
CA VAL A 472 13.61 -0.14 7.48
C VAL A 472 13.77 1.26 8.05
N PHE A 473 14.61 2.07 7.41
CA PHE A 473 14.87 3.46 7.77
C PHE A 473 14.50 4.38 6.63
N THR A 474 13.98 5.56 6.97
CA THR A 474 13.78 6.66 6.02
C THR A 474 14.64 7.83 6.47
N ASN A 475 15.50 8.31 5.58
CA ASN A 475 16.33 9.49 5.76
C ASN A 475 15.96 10.52 4.69
N MET A 476 15.17 11.52 5.05
CA MET A 476 14.79 12.62 4.17
C MET A 476 15.74 13.81 4.27
N SER A 477 16.85 13.69 5.01
CA SER A 477 17.85 14.74 5.09
C SER A 477 18.79 14.72 3.88
N ASN A 478 19.41 15.85 3.60
CA ASN A 478 20.40 16.01 2.54
C ASN A 478 21.81 15.49 2.94
N LYS A 479 21.93 14.75 4.05
CA LYS A 479 23.18 14.16 4.52
C LYS A 479 23.02 12.66 4.72
N ASN A 480 24.09 11.93 4.46
CA ASN A 480 24.16 10.52 4.82
C ASN A 480 24.08 10.39 6.34
N VAL A 481 23.44 9.32 6.81
CA VAL A 481 23.37 8.98 8.24
C VAL A 481 24.20 7.73 8.48
N ARG A 482 25.13 7.81 9.44
CA ARG A 482 25.85 6.63 9.94
C ARG A 482 25.13 6.11 11.18
N LEU A 483 24.77 4.84 11.17
CA LEU A 483 24.15 4.20 12.32
C LEU A 483 25.22 3.75 13.32
N SER A 484 25.01 4.14 14.58
CA SER A 484 25.73 3.61 15.74
C SER A 484 24.75 2.72 16.50
N GLU A 485 24.88 1.42 16.28
CA GLU A 485 23.85 0.44 16.62
C GLU A 485 24.16 -0.27 17.95
N THR A 486 23.12 -0.48 18.75
CA THR A 486 23.14 -1.35 19.92
C THR A 486 22.14 -2.48 19.71
N HIS A 487 22.60 -3.72 19.77
CA HIS A 487 21.78 -4.92 19.59
C HIS A 487 21.43 -5.53 20.95
N GLU A 488 20.15 -5.63 21.28
CA GLU A 488 19.67 -6.19 22.55
C GLU A 488 18.77 -7.41 22.32
N GLY A 489 19.01 -8.50 23.06
CA GLY A 489 18.17 -9.70 22.98
C GLY A 489 18.28 -10.48 21.65
N TRP A 490 19.32 -10.21 20.85
CA TRP A 490 19.60 -10.99 19.63
C TRP A 490 20.13 -12.37 20.02
N SER A 491 19.78 -13.40 19.25
CA SER A 491 20.25 -14.77 19.48
C SER A 491 21.77 -14.89 19.30
N ASN A 492 22.31 -14.17 18.32
CA ASN A 492 23.72 -14.12 17.95
C ASN A 492 24.03 -12.77 17.28
N GLU A 493 25.31 -12.44 17.15
CA GLU A 493 25.74 -11.35 16.27
C GLU A 493 25.42 -11.66 14.79
N ALA A 494 25.22 -10.60 14.01
CA ALA A 494 24.97 -10.75 12.58
C ALA A 494 26.17 -11.40 11.86
N THR A 495 25.92 -12.42 11.06
CA THR A 495 26.92 -13.05 10.18
C THR A 495 27.15 -12.26 8.91
N SER A 496 26.14 -11.52 8.47
CA SER A 496 26.17 -10.68 7.28
C SER A 496 25.13 -9.58 7.41
N ILE A 497 25.46 -8.40 6.92
CA ILE A 497 24.56 -7.25 6.87
C ILE A 497 24.46 -6.83 5.40
N THR A 498 23.24 -6.74 4.90
CA THR A 498 22.96 -6.31 3.52
C THR A 498 21.93 -5.18 3.55
N THR A 499 22.20 -4.11 2.82
CA THR A 499 21.28 -2.98 2.67
C THR A 499 20.63 -2.98 1.29
N TYR A 500 19.38 -2.54 1.21
CA TYR A 500 18.65 -2.31 -0.03
C TYR A 500 18.15 -0.87 -0.02
N THR A 501 18.69 -0.03 -0.89
CA THR A 501 18.45 1.41 -0.86
C THR A 501 17.60 1.86 -2.03
N THR A 502 16.56 2.64 -1.74
CA THR A 502 15.74 3.35 -2.71
C THR A 502 15.96 4.85 -2.57
N THR A 503 16.29 5.50 -3.69
CA THR A 503 16.42 6.97 -3.83
C THR A 503 15.72 7.39 -5.12
N SER A 504 15.84 8.66 -5.52
CA SER A 504 15.40 9.12 -6.84
C SER A 504 16.08 8.39 -8.02
N ASN A 505 17.23 7.75 -7.79
CA ASN A 505 18.02 7.08 -8.83
C ASN A 505 18.35 5.61 -8.52
N LYS A 506 17.91 5.09 -7.37
CA LYS A 506 18.16 3.71 -6.93
C LYS A 506 16.84 3.03 -6.62
N ASN A 507 16.71 1.79 -7.09
CA ASN A 507 15.52 0.97 -6.93
C ASN A 507 15.90 -0.29 -6.14
N LEU A 508 15.76 -0.25 -4.81
CA LEU A 508 16.18 -1.32 -3.90
C LEU A 508 17.58 -1.87 -4.21
N THR A 509 18.53 -0.99 -4.47
CA THR A 509 19.89 -1.40 -4.85
C THR A 509 20.59 -2.06 -3.67
N GLU A 510 21.03 -3.30 -3.87
CA GLU A 510 21.72 -4.09 -2.85
C GLU A 510 23.14 -3.58 -2.59
N THR A 511 23.57 -3.60 -1.33
CA THR A 511 24.96 -3.42 -0.93
C THR A 511 25.26 -4.29 0.28
N THR A 512 26.35 -5.05 0.25
CA THR A 512 26.83 -5.82 1.41
C THR A 512 27.74 -4.94 2.26
N ILE A 513 27.53 -4.94 3.57
CA ILE A 513 28.36 -4.21 4.53
C ILE A 513 29.46 -5.14 5.04
N SER A 514 30.72 -4.69 4.96
CA SER A 514 31.85 -5.51 5.39
C SER A 514 31.92 -5.60 6.91
N GLY A 515 32.49 -6.69 7.44
CA GLY A 515 32.63 -6.87 8.88
C GLY A 515 33.38 -5.71 9.54
N GLY A 516 32.76 -5.09 10.55
CA GLY A 516 33.32 -3.94 11.29
C GLY A 516 32.98 -2.57 10.70
N GLU A 517 32.32 -2.49 9.54
CA GLU A 517 31.79 -1.24 8.99
C GLU A 517 30.43 -0.90 9.59
N SER A 518 30.18 0.39 9.80
CA SER A 518 28.85 0.89 10.19
C SER A 518 27.91 0.91 8.99
N VAL A 519 26.62 0.67 9.23
CA VAL A 519 25.57 0.90 8.22
C VAL A 519 25.50 2.40 7.90
N ILE A 520 25.55 2.75 6.61
CA ILE A 520 25.38 4.11 6.12
C ILE A 520 24.08 4.18 5.33
N LEU A 521 23.16 5.04 5.78
CA LEU A 521 21.93 5.38 5.08
C LEU A 521 22.20 6.60 4.21
N GLU A 522 21.91 6.53 2.92
CA GLU A 522 22.14 7.64 2.01
C GLU A 522 21.22 8.84 2.35
N ALA A 523 21.66 10.04 2.00
CA ALA A 523 20.78 11.21 1.94
C ALA A 523 19.56 10.90 1.05
N GLU A 524 18.40 11.44 1.40
CA GLU A 524 17.17 11.32 0.62
C GLU A 524 16.92 9.86 0.17
N SER A 525 16.81 8.96 1.15
CA SER A 525 16.66 7.53 0.90
C SER A 525 15.67 6.83 1.83
N VAL A 526 15.12 5.73 1.34
CA VAL A 526 14.54 4.66 2.16
C VAL A 526 15.46 3.45 2.03
N THR A 527 15.95 2.93 3.15
CA THR A 527 16.90 1.81 3.16
C THR A 527 16.39 0.72 4.08
N THR A 528 16.33 -0.49 3.53
CA THR A 528 16.14 -1.72 4.30
C THR A 528 17.48 -2.32 4.65
N VAL A 529 17.69 -2.67 5.91
CA VAL A 529 18.87 -3.37 6.41
C VAL A 529 18.46 -4.76 6.84
N VAL A 530 19.11 -5.78 6.28
CA VAL A 530 18.88 -7.19 6.57
C VAL A 530 20.08 -7.74 7.31
N TYR A 531 19.86 -8.17 8.55
CA TYR A 531 20.85 -8.82 9.40
C TYR A 531 20.54 -10.32 9.43
N ASN A 532 21.42 -11.14 8.85
CA ASN A 532 21.33 -12.59 9.02
C ASN A 532 22.06 -12.97 10.32
N LEU A 533 21.42 -13.75 11.17
CA LEU A 533 21.93 -14.22 12.46
C LEU A 533 22.35 -15.70 12.34
N LYS A 534 23.23 -16.16 13.24
CA LYS A 534 23.63 -17.58 13.31
C LYS A 534 22.56 -18.48 13.88
#